data_AF-A0A6J5JSD8-F1
#
_entry.id   AF-A0A6J5JSD8-F1
#
_cell.length_a   1.000
_cell.length_b   1.000
_cell.length_c   1.000
_cell.angle_alpha   90.00
_cell.angle_beta   90.00
_cell.angle_gamma   90.00
#
_symmetry.space_group_name_H-M   'P 1'
#
loop_
_entity.id
_entity.type
_entity.pdbx_description
1 polymer ?
#
loop_
_entity_poly.entity_id
_entity_poly.type
_entity_poly.pdbx_seq_one_letter_code
_entity_poly.pdbx_strand_id
1 'polypeptide(L)'
;MRPVDNSELERLRGLAVLDVLHLMAEHTKLDRDFAPVRAFNTRRVHVTAAGADWELLVDGARFFDTRERKGGGGAVDLVMHLWRVPFKQAVKMLREAGA
;
A
#
# COMPACT_ATOMS: atom_id res chain seq x y z
N MET A 1 11.32 -18.55 -7.51
CA MET A 1 11.44 -17.14 -7.06
C MET A 1 12.71 -17.02 -6.24
N ARG A 2 13.59 -16.04 -6.52
CA ARG A 2 14.81 -15.83 -5.72
C ARG A 2 14.46 -15.45 -4.27
N PRO A 3 15.25 -15.87 -3.26
CA PRO A 3 15.11 -15.39 -1.89
C PRO A 3 15.04 -13.86 -1.86
N VAL A 4 14.26 -13.32 -0.92
CA VAL A 4 14.21 -11.89 -0.69
C VAL A 4 15.33 -11.57 0.29
N ASP A 5 16.26 -10.72 -0.13
CA ASP A 5 17.36 -10.28 0.70
C ASP A 5 16.94 -9.07 1.57
N ASN A 6 17.72 -8.78 2.62
CA ASN A 6 17.37 -7.73 3.58
C ASN A 6 17.41 -6.32 2.96
N SER A 7 18.29 -6.07 1.98
CA SER A 7 18.37 -4.75 1.35
C SER A 7 17.16 -4.49 0.45
N GLU A 8 16.64 -5.52 -0.22
CA GLU A 8 15.37 -5.45 -0.94
C GLU A 8 14.18 -5.22 -0.01
N LEU A 9 14.12 -5.93 1.13
CA LEU A 9 13.06 -5.70 2.11
C LEU A 9 13.06 -4.27 2.63
N GLU A 10 14.24 -3.73 2.92
CA GLU A 10 14.37 -2.38 3.44
C GLU A 10 14.01 -1.33 2.39
N ARG A 11 14.33 -1.57 1.12
CA ARG A 11 13.83 -0.73 0.01
C ARG A 11 12.31 -0.76 -0.05
N LEU A 12 11.69 -1.95 -0.08
CA LEU A 12 10.24 -2.10 -0.21
C LEU A 12 9.47 -1.53 0.99
N ARG A 13 10.06 -1.56 2.19
CA ARG A 13 9.50 -0.91 3.39
C ARG A 13 9.57 0.61 3.34
N GLY A 14 10.53 1.17 2.60
CA GLY A 14 10.71 2.61 2.46
C GLY A 14 9.85 3.26 1.38
N LEU A 15 9.24 2.48 0.49
CA LEU A 15 8.39 3.02 -0.59
C LEU A 15 7.16 3.72 -0.02
N ALA A 16 6.85 4.90 -0.56
CA ALA A 16 5.62 5.59 -0.20
C ALA A 16 4.42 4.80 -0.74
N VAL A 17 3.38 4.66 0.09
CA VAL A 17 2.15 3.93 -0.25
C VAL A 17 1.53 4.47 -1.53
N LEU A 18 1.54 5.78 -1.74
CA LEU A 18 0.99 6.39 -2.94
C LEU A 18 1.74 5.96 -4.22
N ASP A 19 3.07 5.79 -4.15
CA ASP A 19 3.86 5.33 -5.30
C ASP A 19 3.55 3.86 -5.61
N VAL A 20 3.39 3.03 -4.57
CA VAL A 20 2.99 1.62 -4.73
C VAL A 20 1.58 1.52 -5.30
N LEU A 21 0.64 2.36 -4.84
CA LEU A 21 -0.71 2.42 -5.38
C LEU A 21 -0.72 2.85 -6.85
N HIS A 22 0.15 3.77 -7.25
CA HIS A 22 0.29 4.17 -8.66
C HIS A 22 0.77 3.01 -9.56
N LEU A 23 1.65 2.15 -9.03
CA LEU A 23 2.15 0.98 -9.76
C LEU A 23 1.14 -0.17 -9.80
N MET A 24 0.40 -0.38 -8.71
CA MET A 24 -0.32 -1.63 -8.47
C MET A 24 -1.84 -1.51 -8.61
N ALA A 25 -2.44 -0.37 -8.24
CA ALA A 25 -3.89 -0.23 -8.19
C ALA A 25 -4.50 0.05 -9.57
N GLU A 26 -5.73 -0.43 -9.79
CA GLU A 26 -6.51 -0.14 -10.99
C GLU A 26 -6.95 1.33 -11.01
N HIS A 27 -7.32 1.85 -9.84
CA HIS A 27 -7.66 3.25 -9.65
C HIS A 27 -7.26 3.74 -8.26
N THR A 28 -6.81 4.99 -8.17
CA THR A 28 -6.57 5.67 -6.90
C THR A 28 -7.08 7.10 -6.99
N LYS A 29 -7.90 7.49 -6.02
CA LYS A 29 -8.47 8.84 -5.91
C LYS A 29 -8.18 9.41 -4.53
N LEU A 30 -7.54 10.56 -4.48
CA LEU A 30 -7.37 11.33 -3.25
C LEU A 30 -8.71 11.94 -2.82
N ASP A 31 -9.06 11.76 -1.56
CA ASP A 31 -10.15 12.49 -0.93
C ASP A 31 -9.64 13.86 -0.46
N ARG A 32 -10.13 14.92 -1.12
CA ARG A 32 -9.73 16.31 -0.86
C ARG A 32 -10.47 16.93 0.32
N ASP A 33 -11.58 16.32 0.75
CA ASP A 33 -12.40 16.83 1.86
C ASP A 33 -11.96 16.25 3.21
N PHE A 34 -11.04 15.27 3.19
CA PHE A 34 -10.46 14.71 4.39
C PHE A 34 -9.51 15.70 5.10
N ALA A 35 -9.91 16.12 6.31
CA ALA A 35 -9.10 16.92 7.20
C ALA A 35 -8.56 16.07 8.38
N PRO A 36 -7.26 15.74 8.42
CA PRO A 36 -6.68 15.00 9.54
C PRO A 36 -6.68 15.83 10.83
N VAL A 37 -6.97 15.18 11.97
CA VAL A 37 -7.07 15.85 13.29
C VAL A 37 -5.79 15.76 14.12
N ARG A 38 -4.92 14.76 13.87
CA ARG A 38 -3.69 14.51 14.65
C ARG A 38 -2.44 14.45 13.79
N ALA A 39 -2.42 13.55 12.80
CA ALA A 39 -1.30 13.39 11.88
C ALA A 39 -1.58 14.20 10.59
N PHE A 40 -1.15 15.45 10.54
CA PHE A 40 -1.54 16.39 9.47
C PHE A 40 -0.97 16.05 8.08
N ASN A 41 0.02 15.16 8.01
CA ASN A 41 0.53 14.59 6.77
C ASN A 41 -0.33 13.42 6.26
N THR A 42 -1.28 12.90 7.05
CA THR A 42 -2.17 11.83 6.61
C THR A 42 -3.05 12.30 5.46
N ARG A 43 -3.22 11.42 4.49
CA ARG A 43 -4.15 11.57 3.37
C ARG A 43 -5.15 10.42 3.41
N ARG A 44 -6.40 10.67 3.03
CA ARG A 44 -7.37 9.62 2.77
C ARG A 44 -7.45 9.39 1.26
N VAL A 45 -7.38 8.12 0.84
CA VAL A 45 -7.49 7.72 -0.55
C VAL A 45 -8.52 6.61 -0.70
N HIS A 46 -9.25 6.66 -1.81
CA HIS A 46 -10.09 5.56 -2.28
C HIS A 46 -9.33 4.82 -3.37
N VAL A 47 -9.23 3.50 -3.22
CA VAL A 47 -8.42 2.65 -4.10
C VAL A 47 -9.30 1.54 -4.63
N THR A 48 -9.26 1.30 -5.94
CA THR A 48 -9.79 0.08 -6.56
C THR A 48 -8.62 -0.81 -6.92
N ALA A 49 -8.57 -2.02 -6.37
CA ALA A 49 -7.53 -3.00 -6.62
C ALA A 49 -8.05 -4.41 -6.37
N ALA A 50 -7.64 -5.34 -7.24
CA ALA A 50 -8.03 -6.75 -7.16
C ALA A 50 -9.56 -6.96 -7.19
N GLY A 51 -10.28 -6.12 -7.95
CA GLY A 51 -11.74 -6.16 -8.04
C GLY A 51 -12.48 -5.73 -6.77
N ALA A 52 -11.83 -5.03 -5.85
CA ALA A 52 -12.43 -4.51 -4.63
C ALA A 52 -12.07 -3.03 -4.39
N ASP A 53 -12.93 -2.34 -3.63
CA ASP A 53 -12.75 -0.94 -3.24
C ASP A 53 -12.34 -0.78 -1.79
N TRP A 54 -11.33 0.03 -1.57
CA TRP A 54 -10.66 0.25 -0.29
C TRP A 54 -10.68 1.74 0.08
N GLU A 55 -10.76 2.03 1.37
CA GLU A 55 -10.56 3.37 1.91
C GLU A 55 -9.37 3.33 2.86
N LEU A 56 -8.28 4.00 2.48
CA LEU A 56 -7.03 3.97 3.22
C LEU A 56 -6.67 5.36 3.73
N LEU A 57 -6.22 5.44 4.96
CA LEU A 57 -5.40 6.52 5.46
C LEU A 57 -3.94 6.19 5.17
N VAL A 58 -3.18 7.13 4.62
CA VAL A 58 -1.78 6.91 4.23
C VAL A 58 -0.89 8.03 4.77
N ASP A 59 0.30 7.69 5.26
CA ASP A 59 1.27 8.65 5.79
C ASP A 59 2.72 8.35 5.40
N GLY A 60 3.02 8.49 4.10
CA GLY A 60 4.30 8.06 3.54
C GLY A 60 4.27 6.55 3.33
N ALA A 61 5.09 5.80 4.07
CA ALA A 61 5.23 4.36 3.87
C ALA A 61 4.21 3.48 4.62
N ARG A 62 3.28 4.06 5.41
CA ARG A 62 2.27 3.25 6.12
C ARG A 62 0.87 3.55 5.63
N PHE A 63 0.00 2.58 5.81
CA PHE A 63 -1.42 2.70 5.52
C PHE A 63 -2.26 2.13 6.67
N PHE A 64 -3.50 2.60 6.73
CA PHE A 64 -4.53 2.07 7.61
C PHE A 64 -5.85 2.04 6.84
N ASP A 65 -6.41 0.85 6.68
CA ASP A 65 -7.74 0.62 6.14
C ASP A 65 -8.80 0.98 7.19
N THR A 66 -9.61 1.99 6.89
CA THR A 66 -10.65 2.48 7.81
C THR A 66 -11.84 1.53 7.93
N ARG A 67 -12.09 0.71 6.91
CA ARG A 67 -13.22 -0.23 6.84
C ARG A 67 -12.90 -1.52 7.57
N GLU A 68 -11.71 -2.10 7.35
CA GLU A 68 -11.27 -3.33 8.03
C GLU A 68 -10.57 -3.07 9.37
N ARG A 69 -10.21 -1.81 9.67
CA ARG A 69 -9.44 -1.40 10.85
C ARG A 69 -8.10 -2.13 10.98
N LYS A 70 -7.44 -2.34 9.84
CA LYS A 70 -6.12 -2.97 9.74
C LYS A 70 -5.14 -2.02 9.09
N GLY A 71 -3.88 -2.11 9.46
CA GLY A 71 -2.83 -1.31 8.85
C GLY A 71 -1.56 -2.11 8.67
N GLY A 72 -0.65 -1.55 7.90
CA GLY A 72 0.64 -2.16 7.57
C GLY A 72 1.67 -1.12 7.19
N GLY A 73 2.91 -1.57 7.12
CA GLY A 73 4.07 -0.74 6.78
C GLY A 73 4.76 -1.25 5.53
N GLY A 74 4.84 -0.39 4.52
CA GLY A 74 5.58 -0.64 3.30
C GLY A 74 4.78 -1.30 2.19
N ALA A 75 5.43 -1.45 1.04
CA ALA A 75 4.82 -1.95 -0.18
C ALA A 75 4.29 -3.40 -0.04
N VAL A 76 5.02 -4.25 0.68
CA VAL A 76 4.67 -5.67 0.81
C VAL A 76 3.38 -5.85 1.59
N ASP A 77 3.27 -5.20 2.76
CA ASP A 77 2.05 -5.26 3.58
C ASP A 77 0.84 -4.72 2.82
N LEU A 78 1.03 -3.63 2.06
CA LEU A 78 -0.03 -3.06 1.24
C LEU A 78 -0.52 -4.03 0.17
N VAL A 79 0.40 -4.67 -0.57
CA VAL A 79 0.01 -5.64 -1.61
C VAL A 79 -0.62 -6.89 -1.00
N MET A 80 -0.10 -7.36 0.14
CA MET A 80 -0.72 -8.47 0.88
C MET A 80 -2.15 -8.14 1.30
N HIS A 81 -2.41 -6.91 1.75
CA HIS A 81 -3.73 -6.44 2.17
C HIS A 81 -4.69 -6.34 0.98
N LEU A 82 -4.29 -5.63 -0.08
CA LEU A 82 -5.15 -5.33 -1.23
C LEU A 82 -5.41 -6.56 -2.12
N TRP A 83 -4.40 -7.39 -2.40
CA TRP A 83 -4.56 -8.61 -3.21
C TRP A 83 -4.89 -9.85 -2.40
N ARG A 84 -4.88 -9.77 -1.06
CA ARG A 84 -5.13 -10.90 -0.14
C ARG A 84 -4.23 -12.11 -0.43
N VAL A 85 -2.97 -11.83 -0.74
CA VAL A 85 -1.96 -12.83 -1.09
C VAL A 85 -0.91 -12.97 0.02
N PRO A 86 -0.25 -14.14 0.14
CA PRO A 86 0.85 -14.29 1.07
C PRO A 86 2.08 -13.48 0.64
N PHE A 87 2.95 -13.18 1.60
CA PHE A 87 4.20 -12.40 1.44
C PHE A 87 4.99 -12.74 0.18
N LYS A 88 5.25 -14.02 -0.10
CA LYS A 88 6.05 -14.44 -1.25
C LYS A 88 5.43 -14.00 -2.57
N GLN A 89 4.10 -14.06 -2.67
CA GLN A 89 3.38 -13.63 -3.86
C GLN A 89 3.33 -12.11 -3.96
N ALA A 90 3.14 -11.40 -2.85
CA ALA A 90 3.21 -9.94 -2.83
C ALA A 90 4.57 -9.40 -3.32
N VAL A 91 5.69 -9.97 -2.84
CA VAL A 91 7.03 -9.58 -3.30
C VAL A 91 7.23 -9.91 -4.78
N LYS A 92 6.72 -11.05 -5.26
CA LYS A 92 6.76 -11.39 -6.69
C LYS A 92 6.07 -10.31 -7.53
N MET A 93 4.85 -9.93 -7.14
CA MET A 93 4.06 -8.93 -7.84
C MET A 93 4.74 -7.56 -7.88
N LEU A 94 5.32 -7.13 -6.75
CA LEU A 94 6.08 -5.88 -6.67
C LEU A 94 7.30 -5.88 -7.61
N ARG A 95 8.02 -7.00 -7.70
CA ARG A 95 9.14 -7.14 -8.65
C ARG A 95 8.68 -7.06 -10.10
N GLU A 96 7.56 -7.70 -10.43
CA GLU A 96 6.98 -7.68 -11.78
C GLU A 96 6.47 -6.30 -12.17
N ALA A 97 6.01 -5.49 -11.20
CA ALA A 97 5.62 -4.11 -11.38
C ALA A 97 6.80 -3.10 -11.39
N GLY A 98 8.03 -3.54 -11.09
CA GLY A 98 9.23 -2.70 -11.13
C GLY A 98 9.52 -1.88 -9.87
N ALA A 99 9.08 -2.33 -8.70
CA ALA A 99 9.31 -1.68 -7.40
C ALA A 99 10.67 -2.02 -6.71
#